data_AF-A0A7J7JIB3-F1
#
_entry.id   AF-A0A7J7JIB3-F1
#
_cell.length_a   1.000
_cell.length_b   1.000
_cell.length_c   1.000
_cell.angle_alpha   90.00
_cell.angle_beta   90.00
_cell.angle_gamma   90.00
#
_symmetry.space_group_name_H-M   'P 1'
#
loop_
_entity.id
_entity.type
_entity.pdbx_description
1 polymer ?
#
loop_
_entity_poly.entity_id
_entity_poly.type
_entity_poly.pdbx_seq_one_letter_code
_entity_poly.pdbx_strand_id
1 'polypeptide(L)'
;MLSVQLTIIMATNSRFTDLNRFPKLVLSLENQSDSFKKWLVKYNLAVRLATLEMGTETVSGDTVNRFRGETKFLALLNAIGDSGIEVLQSLGFDLERNDNTAHDEALKRLKGHYEKTENIHVAWVKAATCLKLVVKTTRILTTC
;
A
#
# COMPACT_ATOMS: atom_id res chain seq x y z
N MET A 1 16.26 -49.18 -27.32
CA MET A 1 15.13 -49.18 -26.37
C MET A 1 15.63 -48.50 -25.11
N LEU A 2 15.22 -47.23 -24.90
CA LEU A 2 14.40 -46.77 -23.76
C LEU A 2 15.05 -47.14 -22.40
N SER A 3 15.46 -46.24 -21.53
CA SER A 3 14.80 -44.99 -21.19
C SER A 3 15.77 -44.08 -20.45
N VAL A 4 15.89 -42.86 -20.95
CA VAL A 4 16.44 -41.70 -20.25
C VAL A 4 15.51 -41.40 -19.08
N GLN A 5 15.79 -41.96 -17.91
CA GLN A 5 15.28 -41.42 -16.66
C GLN A 5 16.34 -40.48 -16.12
N LEU A 6 16.56 -39.40 -16.89
CA LEU A 6 17.00 -38.14 -16.31
C LEU A 6 15.90 -37.81 -15.29
N THR A 7 16.15 -38.14 -14.03
CA THR A 7 15.44 -37.55 -12.91
C THR A 7 15.83 -36.07 -12.93
N ILE A 8 15.23 -35.33 -13.86
CA ILE A 8 15.05 -33.90 -13.73
C ILE A 8 14.21 -33.81 -12.47
N ILE A 9 14.91 -33.64 -11.35
CA ILE A 9 14.37 -32.94 -10.20
C ILE A 9 14.03 -31.58 -10.78
N MET A 10 12.84 -31.49 -11.38
CA MET A 10 12.11 -30.27 -11.53
C MET A 10 11.92 -29.87 -10.08
N ALA A 11 12.88 -29.10 -9.56
CA ALA A 11 12.59 -28.14 -8.52
C ALA A 11 11.43 -27.35 -9.11
N THR A 12 10.22 -27.79 -8.78
CA THR A 12 9.03 -26.98 -8.77
C THR A 12 9.41 -25.84 -7.85
N ASN A 13 10.05 -24.85 -8.43
CA ASN A 13 10.38 -23.57 -7.85
C ASN A 13 9.04 -22.82 -7.80
N SER A 14 8.05 -23.43 -7.14
CA SER A 14 6.84 -22.80 -6.68
C SER A 14 7.24 -21.91 -5.51
N ARG A 15 8.09 -20.91 -5.79
CA ARG A 15 8.19 -19.71 -4.97
C ARG A 15 6.90 -18.93 -5.26
N PHE A 16 5.78 -19.49 -4.84
CA PHE A 16 4.60 -18.71 -4.58
C PHE A 16 5.06 -17.62 -3.62
N THR A 17 4.85 -16.35 -3.99
CA THR A 17 5.37 -15.21 -3.25
C THR A 17 4.87 -15.34 -1.82
N ASP A 18 5.77 -15.54 -0.85
CA ASP A 18 5.38 -15.58 0.55
C ASP A 18 4.84 -14.19 0.92
N LEU A 19 3.51 -14.08 0.92
CA LEU A 19 2.82 -12.81 1.11
C LEU A 19 3.12 -12.22 2.49
N ASN A 20 3.58 -13.02 3.46
CA ASN A 20 3.98 -12.55 4.79
C ASN A 20 5.25 -11.68 4.78
N ARG A 21 6.01 -11.68 3.68
CA ARG A 21 7.19 -10.81 3.51
C ARG A 21 6.85 -9.35 3.28
N PHE A 22 5.60 -9.04 2.95
CA PHE A 22 5.18 -7.67 2.73
C PHE A 22 4.96 -6.94 4.06
N PRO A 23 5.47 -5.71 4.20
CA PRO A 23 5.31 -4.95 5.43
C PRO A 23 3.82 -4.69 5.67
N LYS A 24 3.35 -5.00 6.87
CA LYS A 24 1.96 -4.73 7.26
C LYS A 24 1.76 -3.22 7.48
N LEU A 25 0.61 -2.72 7.05
CA LEU A 25 0.22 -1.33 7.29
C LEU A 25 -0.09 -1.16 8.78
N VAL A 26 0.68 -0.29 9.44
CA VAL A 26 0.46 0.10 10.84
C VAL A 26 0.33 1.61 10.87
N LEU A 27 -0.85 2.08 11.25
CA LEU A 27 -1.17 3.50 11.31
C LEU A 27 -1.08 4.01 12.74
N SER A 28 -0.31 5.08 12.96
CA SER A 28 -0.38 5.84 14.20
C SER A 28 -1.63 6.71 14.21
N LEU A 29 -2.35 6.75 15.33
CA LEU A 29 -3.50 7.64 15.55
C LEU A 29 -3.12 9.13 15.45
N GLU A 30 -1.89 9.47 15.82
CA GLU A 30 -1.42 10.86 15.86
C GLU A 30 -1.03 11.37 14.47
N ASN A 31 -0.60 10.48 13.58
CA ASN A 31 -0.12 10.86 12.25
C ASN A 31 -0.26 9.69 11.25
N GLN A 32 -1.50 9.46 10.83
CA GLN A 32 -1.84 8.40 9.87
C GLN A 32 -1.16 8.62 8.51
N SER A 33 -1.06 9.86 8.05
CA SER A 33 -0.45 10.20 6.76
C SER A 33 1.03 9.85 6.70
N ASP A 34 1.82 10.27 7.68
CA ASP A 34 3.25 9.94 7.67
C ASP A 34 3.49 8.44 7.92
N SER A 35 2.64 7.80 8.72
CA SER A 35 2.67 6.35 8.90
C SER A 35 2.43 5.63 7.57
N PHE A 36 1.42 6.07 6.81
CA PHE A 36 1.11 5.54 5.49
C PHE A 36 2.24 5.82 4.48
N LYS A 37 2.80 7.03 4.42
CA LYS A 37 3.94 7.36 3.53
C LYS A 37 5.16 6.48 3.83
N LYS A 38 5.51 6.31 5.11
CA LYS A 38 6.62 5.44 5.54
C LYS A 38 6.38 3.98 5.17
N TRP A 39 5.15 3.50 5.38
CA TRP A 39 4.75 2.17 4.97
C TRP A 39 4.83 2.01 3.44
N LEU A 40 4.34 2.98 2.67
CA LEU A 40 4.32 2.96 1.21
C LEU A 40 5.72 2.83 0.61
N VAL A 41 6.72 3.52 1.18
CA VAL A 41 8.12 3.36 0.78
C VAL A 41 8.60 1.92 1.00
N LYS A 42 8.34 1.34 2.19
CA LYS A 42 8.72 -0.04 2.50
C LYS A 42 7.99 -1.05 1.61
N TYR A 43 6.70 -0.84 1.38
CA TYR A 43 5.88 -1.69 0.52
C TYR A 43 6.39 -1.67 -0.92
N ASN A 44 6.70 -0.50 -1.49
CA ASN A 44 7.27 -0.39 -2.83
C ASN A 44 8.64 -1.06 -2.95
N LEU A 45 9.47 -1.01 -1.90
CA LEU A 45 10.73 -1.76 -1.87
C LEU A 45 10.48 -3.29 -1.87
N ALA A 46 9.53 -3.77 -1.07
CA ALA A 46 9.15 -5.19 -1.05
C ALA A 46 8.60 -5.65 -2.40
N VAL A 47 7.76 -4.84 -3.07
CA VAL A 47 7.28 -5.09 -4.44
C VAL A 47 8.45 -5.21 -5.41
N ARG A 48 9.41 -4.28 -5.39
CA ARG A 48 10.59 -4.33 -6.27
C ARG A 48 11.43 -5.57 -6.02
N LEU A 49 11.65 -5.95 -4.76
CA LEU A 49 12.37 -7.17 -4.41
C LEU A 49 11.62 -8.42 -4.91
N ALA A 50 10.30 -8.49 -4.70
CA ALA A 50 9.48 -9.61 -5.19
C ALA A 50 9.50 -9.71 -6.73
N THR A 51 9.43 -8.57 -7.45
CA THR A 51 9.57 -8.55 -8.90
C THR A 51 10.93 -9.11 -9.35
N LEU A 52 12.02 -8.75 -8.66
CA LEU A 52 13.36 -9.26 -8.97
C LEU A 52 13.51 -10.75 -8.63
N GLU A 53 12.97 -11.21 -7.50
CA GLU A 53 13.06 -12.59 -7.04
C GLU A 53 12.25 -13.57 -7.93
N MET A 54 11.08 -13.13 -8.41
CA MET A 54 10.24 -13.95 -9.28
C MET A 54 10.71 -13.95 -10.74
N GLY A 55 11.44 -12.91 -11.14
CA GLY A 55 11.97 -12.77 -12.49
C GLY A 55 10.88 -12.56 -13.54
N THR A 56 11.24 -12.86 -14.78
CA THR A 56 10.39 -12.66 -15.96
C THR A 56 9.89 -13.98 -16.53
N GLU A 57 8.81 -13.91 -17.29
CA GLU A 57 8.25 -14.99 -18.09
C GLU A 57 7.98 -14.47 -19.49
N THR A 58 7.93 -15.38 -20.47
CA THR A 58 7.54 -15.03 -21.83
C THR A 58 6.07 -15.38 -22.02
N VAL A 59 5.23 -14.39 -22.30
CA VAL A 59 3.81 -14.57 -22.60
C VAL A 59 3.54 -13.98 -23.97
N SER A 60 3.04 -14.80 -24.88
CA SER A 60 2.72 -14.39 -26.27
C SER A 60 3.89 -13.75 -27.03
N GLY A 61 5.13 -14.17 -26.74
CA GLY A 61 6.35 -13.63 -27.38
C GLY A 61 6.98 -12.45 -26.64
N ASP A 62 6.28 -11.85 -25.68
CA ASP A 62 6.78 -10.72 -24.89
C ASP A 62 7.35 -11.17 -23.56
N THR A 63 8.48 -10.57 -23.16
CA THR A 63 9.07 -10.79 -21.83
C THR A 63 8.41 -9.87 -20.81
N VAL A 64 7.72 -10.46 -19.84
CA VAL A 64 6.91 -9.76 -18.84
C VAL A 64 7.30 -10.20 -17.43
N ASN A 65 7.13 -9.31 -16.46
CA ASN A 65 7.39 -9.65 -15.05
C ASN A 65 6.35 -10.65 -14.54
N ARG A 66 6.78 -11.70 -13.82
CA ARG A 66 5.86 -12.66 -13.19
C ARG A 66 5.06 -12.04 -12.05
N PHE A 67 5.65 -11.09 -11.32
CA PHE A 67 4.96 -10.34 -10.27
C PHE A 67 4.18 -9.17 -10.87
N ARG A 68 2.95 -9.43 -11.32
CA ARG A 68 2.05 -8.46 -11.96
C ARG A 68 0.57 -8.74 -11.64
N GLY A 69 -0.30 -7.80 -12.02
CA GLY A 69 -1.75 -7.94 -11.94
C GLY A 69 -2.25 -8.48 -10.60
N GLU A 70 -2.95 -9.62 -10.66
CA GLU A 70 -3.56 -10.28 -9.51
C GLU A 70 -2.59 -10.53 -8.36
N THR A 71 -1.39 -11.08 -8.64
CA THR A 71 -0.42 -11.41 -7.58
C THR A 71 0.04 -10.16 -6.85
N LYS A 72 0.25 -9.06 -7.59
CA LYS A 72 0.60 -7.76 -7.03
C LYS A 72 -0.56 -7.20 -6.19
N PHE A 73 -1.79 -7.36 -6.67
CA PHE A 73 -2.99 -6.92 -5.95
C PHE A 73 -3.24 -7.70 -4.66
N LEU A 74 -3.12 -9.04 -4.69
CA LEU A 74 -3.22 -9.88 -3.49
C LEU A 74 -2.14 -9.54 -2.46
N ALA A 75 -0.91 -9.24 -2.91
CA ALA A 75 0.14 -8.75 -2.03
C ALA A 75 -0.23 -7.41 -1.35
N LEU A 76 -0.89 -6.49 -2.07
CA LEU A 76 -1.41 -5.26 -1.49
C LEU A 76 -2.48 -5.54 -0.42
N LEU A 77 -3.48 -6.35 -0.74
CA LEU A 77 -4.56 -6.69 0.20
C LEU A 77 -4.02 -7.33 1.47
N ASN A 78 -3.08 -8.26 1.34
CA ASN A 78 -2.42 -8.86 2.49
C ASN A 78 -1.58 -7.83 3.29
N ALA A 79 -0.92 -6.89 2.62
CA ALA A 79 -0.10 -5.88 3.26
C ALA A 79 -0.93 -4.83 4.02
N ILE A 80 -2.08 -4.41 3.49
CA ILE A 80 -2.93 -3.41 4.15
C ILE A 80 -3.78 -4.00 5.28
N GLY A 81 -4.05 -5.31 5.24
CA GLY A 81 -4.87 -6.01 6.24
C GLY A 81 -6.35 -5.58 6.23
N ASP A 82 -7.13 -6.16 7.14
CA ASP A 82 -8.59 -6.00 7.18
C ASP A 82 -9.02 -4.53 7.26
N SER A 83 -8.39 -3.73 8.10
CA SER A 83 -8.69 -2.30 8.22
C SER A 83 -8.45 -1.53 6.92
N GLY A 84 -7.42 -1.89 6.15
CA GLY A 84 -7.16 -1.27 4.85
C GLY A 84 -8.16 -1.71 3.78
N ILE A 85 -8.61 -2.97 3.85
CA ILE A 85 -9.64 -3.52 2.97
C ILE A 85 -10.99 -2.83 3.23
N GLU A 86 -11.37 -2.63 4.49
CA GLU A 86 -12.58 -1.89 4.86
C GLU A 86 -12.53 -0.45 4.32
N VAL A 87 -11.37 0.21 4.39
CA VAL A 87 -11.19 1.54 3.78
C VAL A 87 -11.40 1.48 2.27
N LEU A 88 -10.84 0.50 1.55
CA LEU A 88 -11.07 0.35 0.11
C LEU A 88 -12.55 0.14 -0.24
N GLN A 89 -13.23 -0.72 0.50
CA GLN A 89 -14.67 -0.97 0.34
C GLN A 89 -15.49 0.29 0.62
N SER A 90 -15.15 1.06 1.67
CA SER A 90 -15.82 2.33 1.99
C SER A 90 -15.66 3.38 0.90
N LEU A 91 -14.58 3.30 0.12
CA LEU A 91 -14.31 4.15 -1.04
C LEU A 91 -14.94 3.59 -2.33
N GLY A 92 -15.78 2.56 -2.24
CA GLY A 92 -16.45 1.91 -3.37
C GLY A 92 -15.49 1.19 -4.32
N PHE A 93 -14.40 0.63 -3.81
CA PHE A 93 -13.49 -0.20 -4.61
C PHE A 93 -14.01 -1.63 -4.66
N ASP A 94 -14.07 -2.20 -5.87
CA ASP A 94 -14.48 -3.58 -6.09
C ASP A 94 -13.28 -4.53 -5.88
N LEU A 95 -13.37 -5.39 -4.87
CA LEU A 95 -12.31 -6.35 -4.52
C LEU A 95 -12.28 -7.58 -5.43
N GLU A 96 -13.39 -7.88 -6.13
CA GLU A 96 -13.46 -9.00 -7.07
C GLU A 96 -12.82 -8.65 -8.42
N ARG A 97 -12.42 -7.38 -8.59
CA ARG A 97 -11.77 -6.89 -9.79
C ARG A 97 -10.38 -7.49 -9.96
N ASN A 98 -10.26 -8.41 -10.92
CA ASN A 98 -9.02 -9.09 -11.26
C ASN A 98 -8.40 -8.57 -12.58
N ASP A 99 -8.11 -7.28 -12.66
CA ASP A 99 -7.40 -6.72 -13.79
C ASP A 99 -5.97 -6.28 -13.43
N ASN A 100 -5.15 -6.04 -14.44
CA ASN A 100 -3.77 -5.59 -14.25
C ASN A 100 -3.64 -4.21 -13.60
N THR A 101 -4.75 -3.47 -13.48
CA THR A 101 -4.79 -2.11 -12.94
C THR A 101 -5.31 -2.03 -11.51
N ALA A 102 -5.92 -3.11 -10.99
CA ALA A 102 -6.57 -3.16 -9.68
C ALA A 102 -5.61 -2.75 -8.56
N HIS A 103 -4.36 -3.23 -8.61
CA HIS A 103 -3.31 -2.81 -7.68
C HIS A 103 -3.09 -1.29 -7.68
N ASP A 104 -2.86 -0.69 -8.85
CA ASP A 104 -2.46 0.72 -8.94
C ASP A 104 -3.63 1.65 -8.60
N GLU A 105 -4.86 1.25 -8.95
CA GLU A 105 -6.06 1.98 -8.58
C GLU A 105 -6.36 1.91 -7.08
N ALA A 106 -6.27 0.72 -6.48
CA ALA A 106 -6.44 0.55 -5.02
C ALA A 106 -5.42 1.41 -4.26
N LEU A 107 -4.15 1.38 -4.68
CA LEU A 107 -3.09 2.19 -4.10
C LEU A 107 -3.37 3.69 -4.23
N LYS A 108 -3.87 4.13 -5.39
CA LYS A 108 -4.25 5.53 -5.63
C LYS A 108 -5.38 5.98 -4.69
N ARG A 109 -6.39 5.13 -4.47
CA ARG A 109 -7.51 5.42 -3.55
C ARG A 109 -7.04 5.51 -2.10
N LEU A 110 -6.22 4.54 -1.65
CA LEU A 110 -5.62 4.55 -0.31
C LEU A 110 -4.77 5.80 -0.08
N LYS A 111 -3.91 6.15 -1.04
CA LYS A 111 -3.11 7.37 -1.00
C LYS A 111 -3.99 8.60 -0.87
N GLY A 112 -5.04 8.69 -1.69
CA GLY A 112 -6.01 9.79 -1.62
C GLY A 112 -6.74 9.90 -0.28
N HIS A 113 -7.01 8.78 0.39
CA HIS A 113 -7.64 8.77 1.72
C HIS A 113 -6.66 9.25 2.80
N TYR A 114 -5.51 8.58 2.96
CA TYR A 114 -4.60 8.85 4.07
C TYR A 114 -3.85 10.18 3.94
N GLU A 115 -3.54 10.65 2.72
CA GLU A 115 -2.90 11.96 2.54
C GLU A 115 -3.89 13.13 2.75
N LYS A 116 -5.18 12.95 2.46
CA LYS A 116 -6.20 14.00 2.72
C LYS A 116 -6.45 14.20 4.21
N THR A 117 -6.39 13.14 5.00
CA THR A 117 -6.59 13.18 6.46
C THR A 117 -5.58 14.13 7.13
N GLU A 118 -4.34 14.20 6.62
CA GLU A 118 -3.34 15.17 7.10
C GLU A 118 -3.79 16.62 6.91
N ASN A 119 -4.34 16.95 5.73
CA ASN A 119 -4.77 18.31 5.42
C ASN A 119 -5.86 18.80 6.37
N ILE A 120 -6.81 17.93 6.71
CA ILE A 120 -7.91 18.29 7.61
C ILE A 120 -7.38 18.45 9.04
N HIS A 121 -6.60 17.51 9.57
CA HIS A 121 -6.07 17.61 10.93
C HIS A 121 -5.08 18.78 11.10
N VAL A 122 -4.17 19.00 10.14
CA VAL A 122 -3.25 20.14 10.16
C VAL A 122 -4.02 21.46 10.07
N ALA A 123 -5.08 21.54 9.25
CA ALA A 123 -5.94 22.72 9.19
C ALA A 123 -6.64 22.98 10.54
N TRP A 124 -7.18 21.94 11.19
CA TRP A 124 -7.81 22.05 12.51
C TRP A 124 -6.82 22.47 13.62
N VAL A 125 -5.62 21.89 13.65
CA VAL A 125 -4.58 22.25 14.64
C VAL A 125 -4.10 23.68 14.43
N LYS A 126 -3.92 24.12 13.17
CA LYS A 126 -3.60 25.52 12.85
C LYS A 126 -4.72 26.46 13.27
N ALA A 127 -5.98 26.12 12.98
CA ALA A 127 -7.13 26.92 13.38
C ALA A 127 -7.25 27.04 14.91
N ALA A 128 -7.09 25.94 15.64
CA ALA A 128 -7.12 25.92 17.11
C ALA A 128 -5.97 26.73 17.72
N THR A 129 -4.76 26.65 17.15
CA THR A 129 -3.60 27.44 17.59
C THR A 129 -3.81 28.93 17.33
N CYS A 130 -4.36 29.29 16.17
CA CYS A 130 -4.70 30.66 15.83
C CYS A 130 -5.75 31.24 16.79
N LEU A 131 -6.81 30.47 17.11
CA LEU A 131 -7.84 30.85 18.08
C LEU A 131 -7.27 31.09 19.49
N LYS A 132 -6.35 30.23 19.96
CA LYS A 132 -5.67 30.42 21.26
C LYS A 132 -4.84 31.70 21.30
N LEU A 133 -4.17 32.05 20.21
CA LEU A 133 -3.38 33.28 20.11
C LEU A 133 -4.28 34.52 20.10
N VAL A 134 -5.38 34.49 19.35
CA VAL A 134 -6.36 35.60 19.34
C VAL A 134 -6.92 35.86 20.74
N VAL A 135 -7.40 34.82 21.44
CA VAL A 135 -7.95 34.97 22.81
C VAL A 135 -6.93 35.54 23.80
N LYS A 136 -5.65 35.17 23.65
CA LYS A 136 -4.57 35.69 24.50
C LYS A 136 -4.31 37.17 24.23
N THR A 137 -4.35 37.61 22.96
CA THR A 137 -4.16 39.02 22.58
C THR A 137 -5.35 39.89 22.97
N THR A 138 -6.60 39.40 22.85
CA THR A 138 -7.80 40.16 23.24
C THR A 138 -7.87 40.38 24.76
N ARG A 139 -7.41 39.42 25.57
CA ARG A 139 -7.30 39.59 27.03
C ARG A 139 -6.32 40.67 27.43
N ILE A 140 -5.20 40.82 26.72
CA ILE A 140 -4.19 41.85 27.02
C ILE A 140 -4.74 43.25 26.74
N LEU A 141 -5.54 43.40 25.67
CA LEU A 141 -6.11 44.69 25.24
C LEU A 141 -7.34 45.14 26.04
N THR A 142 -7.96 44.27 26.84
CA THR A 142 -9.12 44.63 27.70
C THR A 142 -8.74 44.92 29.15
N THR A 143 -7.47 44.73 29.53
CA THR A 143 -6.91 45.07 30.85
C THR A 143 -6.04 46.34 30.86
N CYS A 144 -6.00 47.08 29.75
CA CYS A 144 -5.48 48.46 29.70
C CYS A 144 -6.67 49.43 29.68
#